data_AF-A0A353XVQ6-F1
#
_entry.id   AF-A0A353XVQ6-F1
#
_cell.length_a   1.000
_cell.length_b   1.000
_cell.length_c   1.000
_cell.angle_alpha   90.00
_cell.angle_beta   90.00
_cell.angle_gamma   90.00
#
_symmetry.space_group_name_H-M   'P 1'
#
loop_
_entity.id
_entity.type
_entity.pdbx_description
1 polymer ?
#
loop_
_entity_poly.entity_id
_entity_poly.type
_entity_poly.pdbx_seq_one_letter_code
_entity_poly.pdbx_strand_id
1 'polypeptide(L)' 'MLKLIFRRLLEAIPTMFILITVSFFMMRLAPGSPFSGERSFSPAVMANIEAKYHLNGPMWLQYVNYLKQI' A
#
# COMPACT_ATOMS: atom_id res chain seq x y z
N MET A 1 7.14 27.81 20.96
CA MET A 1 6.08 27.40 20.01
C MET A 1 6.62 26.45 18.95
N LEU A 2 7.55 26.87 18.07
CA LEU A 2 8.07 26.04 16.96
C LEU A 2 8.67 24.69 17.40
N LYS A 3 9.44 24.67 18.48
CA LYS A 3 10.02 23.45 19.07
C LYS A 3 8.97 22.41 19.50
N LEU A 4 7.82 22.87 19.97
CA LEU A 4 6.70 22.00 20.38
C LEU A 4 6.01 21.40 19.14
N ILE A 5 5.79 22.21 18.10
CA ILE A 5 5.21 21.76 16.83
C ILE A 5 6.12 20.71 16.17
N PHE A 6 7.43 20.98 16.11
CA PHE A 6 8.40 20.08 15.51
C PHE A 6 8.47 18.74 16.27
N ARG A 7 8.43 18.79 17.60
CA ARG A 7 8.38 17.58 18.44
C ARG A 7 7.10 16.77 18.18
N ARG A 8 5.94 17.43 18.09
CA ARG A 8 4.68 16.76 17.76
C ARG A 8 4.67 16.13 16.37
N LEU A 9 5.28 16.79 15.38
CA LEU A 9 5.43 16.24 14.03
C LEU A 9 6.33 15.00 14.03
N LEU A 10 7.47 15.05 14.73
CA LEU A 10 8.36 13.90 14.87
C LEU A 10 7.68 12.73 15.59
N GLU A 11 6.84 12.98 16.59
CA GLU A 11 6.04 11.96 17.28
C GLU A 11 4.91 11.39 16.39
N ALA A 12 4.41 12.15 15.41
CA ALA A 12 3.38 11.70 14.48
C ALA A 12 3.95 10.77 13.38
N ILE A 13 5.21 10.96 12.96
CA ILE A 13 5.87 10.12 11.94
C ILE A 13 5.79 8.62 12.27
N PRO A 14 6.23 8.13 13.45
CA PRO A 14 6.17 6.70 13.75
C PRO A 14 4.73 6.18 13.81
N THR A 15 3.80 6.99 14.32
CA THR A 15 2.37 6.63 14.36
C THR A 15 1.82 6.43 12.95
N MET A 16 2.06 7.40 12.06
CA MET A 16 1.64 7.31 10.65
C MET A 16 2.32 6.14 9.94
N PHE A 17 3.61 5.91 10.20
CA PHE A 17 4.35 4.79 9.62
C PHE A 17 3.76 3.44 10.04
N ILE A 18 3.42 3.27 11.32
CA ILE A 18 2.75 2.06 11.81
C ILE A 18 1.39 1.89 11.15
N LEU A 19 0.57 2.95 11.10
CA LEU A 19 -0.76 2.90 10.46
C LEU A 19 -0.66 2.50 8.98
N ILE A 20 0.23 3.13 8.23
CA ILE A 20 0.46 2.83 6.81
C ILE A 20 0.88 1.36 6.64
N THR A 21 1.80 0.90 7.47
CA THR A 21 2.28 -0.50 7.44
C THR A 21 1.15 -1.47 7.74
N VAL A 22 0.37 -1.23 8.80
CA VAL A 22 -0.79 -2.06 9.16
C VAL A 22 -1.84 -2.06 8.05
N SER A 23 -2.20 -0.89 7.50
CA SER A 23 -3.16 -0.79 6.39
C SER A 23 -2.68 -1.53 5.14
N PHE A 24 -1.40 -1.45 4.80
CA PHE A 24 -0.82 -2.17 3.67
C PHE A 24 -0.93 -3.69 3.87
N PHE A 25 -0.54 -4.21 5.03
CA PHE A 25 -0.67 -5.64 5.32
C PHE A 25 -2.12 -6.08 5.40
N MET A 26 -3.02 -5.27 5.96
CA MET A 26 -4.45 -5.57 5.99
C MET A 26 -5.03 -5.70 4.59
N MET A 27 -4.67 -4.81 3.66
CA MET A 27 -5.13 -4.87 2.27
C MET A 27 -4.54 -6.07 1.51
N ARG A 28 -3.33 -6.53 1.88
CA ARG A 28 -2.67 -7.70 1.28
C ARG A 28 -3.17 -9.04 1.83
N LEU A 29 -3.48 -9.08 3.12
CA LEU A 29 -3.97 -10.28 3.82
C LEU A 29 -5.48 -10.47 3.67
N ALA A 30 -6.20 -9.43 3.21
CA ALA A 30 -7.61 -9.55 2.89
C ALA A 30 -7.82 -10.72 1.92
N PRO A 31 -8.72 -11.67 2.23
CA PRO A 31 -9.01 -12.81 1.38
C PRO A 31 -9.77 -12.34 0.13
N GLY A 32 -9.01 -11.94 -0.89
CA GLY A 32 -9.51 -11.39 -2.15
C GLY A 32 -8.55 -10.33 -2.71
N SER A 33 -8.28 -10.40 -4.00
CA SER A 33 -7.64 -9.28 -4.69
C SER A 33 -8.71 -8.20 -4.95
N PRO A 34 -8.40 -6.90 -4.88
CA PRO A 34 -9.33 -5.86 -5.32
C PRO A 34 -9.78 -6.04 -6.79
N PHE A 35 -9.10 -6.91 -7.54
CA PHE A 35 -9.42 -7.30 -8.91
C PHE A 35 -10.16 -8.64 -9.04
N SER A 36 -10.38 -9.39 -7.95
CA SER A 36 -11.08 -10.69 -7.97
C SER A 36 -12.57 -10.58 -7.64
N GLY A 37 -13.23 -9.50 -8.07
CA GLY A 37 -14.68 -9.34 -7.93
C GLY A 37 -15.50 -10.30 -8.80
N GLU A 38 -16.83 -10.11 -8.85
CA GLU A 38 -17.78 -10.94 -9.60
C GLU A 38 -17.49 -11.08 -11.11
N ARG A 39 -16.63 -10.21 -11.67
CA ARG A 39 -16.10 -10.34 -13.03
C ARG A 39 -14.74 -11.00 -12.97
N SER A 40 -14.69 -12.30 -13.25
CA SER A 40 -13.45 -13.01 -13.55
C SER A 40 -12.79 -12.38 -14.78
N PHE A 41 -11.78 -11.53 -14.56
CA PHE A 41 -10.97 -11.02 -15.66
C PHE A 41 -10.27 -12.20 -16.35
N SER A 42 -10.21 -12.17 -17.69
CA SER A 42 -9.36 -13.11 -18.43
C SER A 42 -7.93 -13.04 -17.89
N PRO A 43 -7.18 -14.16 -17.82
CA PRO A 43 -5.80 -14.18 -17.32
C PRO A 43 -4.89 -13.13 -17.99
N ALA A 44 -5.12 -12.84 -19.27
CA ALA A 44 -4.39 -11.81 -20.01
C ALA A 44 -4.69 -10.38 -19.49
N VAL A 45 -5.92 -10.12 -19.07
CA VAL A 45 -6.32 -8.83 -18.50
C VAL A 45 -5.75 -8.68 -17.09
N MET A 46 -5.76 -9.75 -16.28
CA MET A 46 -5.09 -9.75 -14.97
C MET A 46 -3.60 -9.46 -15.09
N ALA A 47 -2.88 -10.14 -15.99
CA ALA A 47 -1.45 -9.91 -16.20
C ALA A 47 -1.14 -8.44 -16.59
N ASN A 48 -2.00 -7.83 -17.42
CA ASN A 48 -1.88 -6.42 -17.79
C ASN A 48 -2.19 -5.47 -16.63
N ILE A 49 -3.18 -5.79 -15.79
CA ILE A 49 -3.51 -5.03 -14.58
C ILE A 49 -2.34 -5.12 -13.59
N GLU A 50 -1.84 -6.32 -13.31
CA GLU A 50 -0.76 -6.51 -12.36
C GLU A 50 0.55 -5.85 -12.85
N ALA A 51 0.78 -5.83 -14.17
CA ALA A 51 1.88 -5.08 -14.77
C ALA A 51 1.70 -3.57 -14.63
N LYS A 52 0.49 -3.06 -14.91
CA LYS A 52 0.16 -1.62 -14.84
C LYS A 52 0.23 -1.07 -13.41
N TYR A 53 -0.19 -1.85 -12.42
CA TYR A 53 -0.18 -1.47 -11.01
C TYR A 53 1.07 -1.95 -10.26
N HIS A 54 2.08 -2.49 -10.97
CA HIS A 54 3.32 -3.00 -10.40
C HIS A 54 3.12 -4.08 -9.31
N LEU A 55 2.01 -4.82 -9.37
CA LEU A 55 1.67 -5.89 -8.44
C LEU A 55 2.48 -7.17 -8.70
N ASN A 56 3.15 -7.24 -9.87
CA ASN A 56 4.09 -8.30 -10.26
C ASN A 56 5.43 -8.25 -9.52
N GLY A 57 5.75 -7.14 -8.84
CA GLY A 57 7.04 -6.95 -8.18
C GLY A 57 7.15 -7.61 -6.81
N PRO A 58 8.37 -7.74 -6.25
CA PRO A 58 8.57 -8.25 -4.90
C PRO A 58 7.87 -7.35 -3.85
N MET A 59 7.45 -7.93 -2.74
CA MET A 59 6.56 -7.26 -1.76
C MET A 59 7.15 -5.97 -1.18
N TRP A 60 8.47 -5.90 -0.99
CA TRP A 60 9.14 -4.67 -0.55
C TRP A 60 9.00 -3.52 -1.56
N LEU A 61 8.99 -3.83 -2.86
CA LEU A 61 8.84 -2.83 -3.91
C LEU A 61 7.39 -2.31 -3.95
N GLN A 62 6.42 -3.20 -3.74
CA GLN A 62 5.00 -2.82 -3.60
C GLN A 62 4.80 -1.89 -2.40
N TYR A 63 5.45 -2.19 -1.28
CA TYR A 63 5.39 -1.35 -0.08
C TYR A 63 6.05 0.02 -0.28
N VAL A 64 7.24 0.08 -0.90
CA VAL A 64 7.91 1.36 -1.22
C VAL A 64 7.10 2.18 -2.22
N ASN A 65 6.50 1.54 -3.22
CA ASN A 65 5.62 2.22 -4.18
C ASN A 65 4.36 2.76 -3.49
N TYR A 66 3.78 2.01 -2.56
CA TYR A 66 2.64 2.45 -1.74
C TYR A 66 3.01 3.66 -0.87
N LEU A 67 4.18 3.64 -0.23
CA LEU A 67 4.69 4.78 0.54
C LEU A 67 4.97 6.03 -0.30
N LYS A 68 5.37 5.87 -1.57
CA LYS A 68 5.61 6.99 -2.51
C LYS A 68 4.33 7.59 -3.10
N GLN A 69 3.23 6.82 -3.12
CA GLN A 69 1.94 7.28 -3.64
C GLN A 69 1.15 8.11 -2.61
N ILE A 70 1.48 8.00 -1.32
CA ILE A 70 1.02 8.85 -0.23
C ILE A 70 1.81 10.16 -0.23
#